data_AF-A0A7C5J4B5-F1
#
_entry.id   AF-A0A7C5J4B5-F1
#
_cell.length_a   1.000
_cell.length_b   1.000
_cell.length_c   1.000
_cell.angle_alpha   90.00
_cell.angle_beta   90.00
_cell.angle_gamma   90.00
#
_symmetry.space_group_name_H-M   'P 1'
#
loop_
_entity.id
_entity.type
_entity.pdbx_description
1 polymer ?
#
loop_
_entity_poly.entity_id
_entity_poly.type
_entity_poly.pdbx_seq_one_letter_code
_entity_poly.pdbx_strand_id
1 'polypeptide(L)'
;MNIAMRPADRTLALVAATLGFVGAAFLACIWLDGFRMAVPSMLLVVSTTVVAGGLGQVASRRIESAVGFATAALAAGAVNGAVLGFIAGLGLGHGGAIFMLPIAGAAFGLFCAMPFVPALTIAFQATRRLGRARAGSLVDEADRRAPWTATAVTVLVCGMAVASAFPQARQPTLFAILFGAGAVSVILALQTARSWFRARGWQQAFAGAEVGDGSAIDVPSGAETFDLGIGEEEHELRHRGDAYRAGVRTKARLVGDALLARQILRKDLMLGVIGVLLCVLATIWIVRTPLAPDPYGDAAGNVPWD
;
A
#
# COMPACT_ATOMS: atom_id res chain seq x y z
N MET A 1 15.69 27.75 2.17
CA MET A 1 15.16 27.32 0.86
C MET A 1 14.34 26.05 1.08
N ASN A 2 13.01 26.16 1.16
CA ASN A 2 12.13 25.02 1.41
C ASN A 2 11.94 24.25 0.10
N ILE A 3 12.66 23.14 -0.07
CA ILE A 3 12.43 22.20 -1.16
C ILE A 3 11.12 21.46 -0.83
N ALA A 4 10.01 21.98 -1.33
CA ALA A 4 8.72 21.31 -1.21
C ALA A 4 8.82 19.93 -1.89
N MET A 5 8.81 18.87 -1.08
CA MET A 5 8.83 17.50 -1.60
C MET A 5 7.62 17.25 -2.48
N ARG A 6 7.85 16.60 -3.64
CA ARG A 6 6.78 16.19 -4.55
C ARG A 6 5.84 15.21 -3.82
N PRO A 7 4.52 15.23 -4.09
CA PRO A 7 3.56 14.31 -3.46
C PRO A 7 3.95 12.84 -3.64
N ALA A 8 4.48 12.47 -4.81
CA ALA A 8 4.93 11.11 -5.11
C ALA A 8 6.07 10.63 -4.19
N ASP A 9 7.05 11.50 -3.91
CA ASP A 9 8.17 11.21 -3.01
C ASP A 9 7.67 10.89 -1.60
N ARG A 10 6.71 11.68 -1.10
CA ARG A 10 6.11 11.50 0.23
C ARG A 10 5.34 10.19 0.30
N THR A 11 4.51 9.89 -0.70
CA THR A 11 3.72 8.66 -0.74
C THR A 11 4.62 7.43 -0.75
N LEU A 12 5.68 7.42 -1.57
CA LEU A 12 6.60 6.28 -1.65
C LEU A 12 7.37 6.08 -0.33
N ALA A 13 7.85 7.16 0.29
CA ALA A 13 8.53 7.10 1.58
C ALA A 13 7.61 6.54 2.68
N LEU A 14 6.35 6.99 2.74
CA LEU A 14 5.37 6.50 3.70
C LEU A 14 5.00 5.03 3.48
N VAL A 15 4.81 4.61 2.24
CA VAL A 15 4.54 3.21 1.89
C VAL A 15 5.72 2.31 2.29
N ALA A 16 6.95 2.72 1.94
CA ALA A 16 8.15 1.96 2.28
C ALA A 16 8.34 1.90 3.81
N ALA A 17 8.14 3.01 4.53
CA ALA A 17 8.19 3.03 5.99
C ALA A 17 7.13 2.10 6.61
N THR A 18 5.90 2.10 6.10
CA THR A 18 4.81 1.23 6.59
C THR A 18 5.16 -0.25 6.40
N LEU A 19 5.69 -0.62 5.22
CA LEU A 19 6.14 -1.98 4.97
C LEU A 19 7.35 -2.37 5.83
N GLY A 20 8.28 -1.45 6.06
CA GLY A 20 9.40 -1.65 6.98
C GLY A 20 8.94 -1.88 8.42
N PHE A 21 7.98 -1.10 8.89
CA PHE A 21 7.36 -1.26 10.21
C PHE A 21 6.71 -2.64 10.35
N VAL A 22 5.88 -3.04 9.37
CA VAL A 22 5.17 -4.32 9.40
C VAL A 22 6.15 -5.50 9.31
N GLY A 23 7.14 -5.44 8.41
CA GLY A 23 8.15 -6.48 8.28
C GLY A 23 8.95 -6.66 9.57
N ALA A 24 9.30 -5.56 10.25
CA ALA A 24 9.96 -5.60 11.54
C ALA A 24 9.06 -6.15 12.65
N ALA A 25 7.76 -5.82 12.65
CA ALA A 25 6.80 -6.41 13.58
C ALA A 25 6.66 -7.92 13.39
N PHE A 26 6.65 -8.42 12.15
CA PHE A 26 6.66 -9.86 11.86
C PHE A 26 7.91 -10.55 12.39
N LEU A 27 9.08 -9.95 12.16
CA LEU A 27 10.34 -10.47 12.70
C LEU A 27 10.35 -10.48 14.23
N ALA A 28 9.82 -9.43 14.86
CA ALA A 28 9.68 -9.38 16.30
C ALA A 28 8.79 -10.51 16.83
N CYS A 29 7.63 -10.78 16.19
CA CYS A 29 6.76 -11.90 16.57
C CYS A 29 7.43 -13.28 16.43
N ILE A 30 8.37 -13.45 15.50
CA ILE A 30 9.10 -14.73 15.35
C ILE A 30 10.16 -14.89 16.46
N TRP A 31 10.81 -13.81 16.86
CA TRP A 31 11.99 -13.85 17.74
C TRP A 31 11.71 -13.62 19.23
N LEU A 32 10.59 -12.98 19.58
CA LEU A 32 10.29 -12.56 20.96
C LEU A 32 9.95 -13.72 21.92
N ASP A 33 9.62 -14.91 21.41
CA ASP A 33 9.45 -16.09 22.30
C ASP A 33 10.78 -16.63 22.84
N GLY A 34 11.92 -16.27 22.22
CA GLY A 34 13.26 -16.77 22.61
C GLY A 34 14.13 -15.77 23.38
N PHE A 35 14.02 -14.47 23.10
CA PHE A 35 14.82 -13.42 23.74
C PHE A 35 13.90 -12.53 24.60
N ARG A 36 14.05 -12.58 25.93
CA ARG A 36 13.38 -11.72 26.94
C ARG A 36 13.70 -10.22 26.82
N MET A 37 14.01 -9.72 25.63
CA MET A 37 14.53 -8.36 25.44
C MET A 37 13.56 -7.56 24.57
N ALA A 38 12.72 -6.74 25.23
CA ALA A 38 11.83 -5.78 24.58
C ALA A 38 12.59 -4.62 23.88
N VAL A 39 13.84 -4.35 24.28
CA VAL A 39 14.64 -3.24 23.75
C VAL A 39 15.14 -3.51 22.31
N PRO A 40 15.73 -4.68 21.98
CA PRO A 40 16.09 -5.06 20.62
C PRO A 40 14.93 -5.05 19.62
N SER A 41 13.71 -5.42 20.03
CA SER A 41 12.55 -5.43 19.12
C SER A 41 12.09 -4.01 18.77
N MET A 42 12.08 -3.09 19.73
CA MET A 42 11.81 -1.67 19.44
C MET A 42 12.87 -1.07 18.52
N LEU A 43 14.15 -1.37 18.75
CA LEU A 43 15.24 -0.93 17.87
C LEU A 43 15.10 -1.50 16.46
N LEU A 44 14.72 -2.76 16.33
CA LEU A 44 14.46 -3.42 15.04
C LEU A 44 13.31 -2.71 14.29
N VAL A 45 12.20 -2.43 14.97
CA VAL A 45 11.05 -1.74 14.37
C VAL A 45 11.42 -0.32 13.93
N VAL A 46 12.05 0.46 14.80
CA VAL A 46 12.43 1.85 14.48
C VAL A 46 13.46 1.90 13.36
N SER A 47 14.55 1.13 13.46
CA SER A 47 15.62 1.12 12.43
C SER A 47 15.09 0.70 11.07
N THR A 48 14.33 -0.40 10.99
CA THR A 48 13.78 -0.89 9.73
C THR A 48 12.80 0.10 9.11
N THR A 49 11.96 0.76 9.92
CA THR A 49 11.02 1.80 9.47
C THR A 49 11.77 3.00 8.89
N VAL A 50 12.81 3.46 9.58
CA VAL A 50 13.64 4.60 9.15
C VAL A 50 14.42 4.27 7.88
N VAL A 51 15.07 3.11 7.82
CA VAL A 51 15.83 2.66 6.64
C VAL A 51 14.91 2.50 5.44
N ALA A 52 13.75 1.89 5.60
CA ALA A 52 12.79 1.71 4.51
C ALA A 52 12.19 3.06 4.04
N GLY A 53 11.85 3.96 4.97
CA GLY A 53 11.37 5.30 4.64
C GLY A 53 12.42 6.14 3.90
N GLY A 54 13.68 6.11 4.38
CA GLY A 54 14.82 6.75 3.74
C GLY A 54 15.08 6.18 2.34
N LEU A 55 15.01 4.86 2.18
CA LEU A 55 15.09 4.20 0.88
C LEU A 55 14.00 4.70 -0.06
N GLY A 56 12.73 4.75 0.38
CA GLY A 56 11.63 5.26 -0.44
C GLY A 56 11.85 6.71 -0.89
N GLN A 57 12.40 7.55 -0.01
CA GLN A 57 12.75 8.93 -0.34
C GLN A 57 13.92 9.05 -1.34
N VAL A 58 14.95 8.21 -1.23
CA VAL A 58 16.07 8.20 -2.17
C VAL A 58 15.64 7.62 -3.52
N ALA A 59 14.88 6.53 -3.48
CA ALA A 59 14.38 5.82 -4.64
C ALA A 59 13.50 6.69 -5.53
N SER A 60 12.56 7.43 -4.93
CA SER A 60 11.68 8.35 -5.67
C SER A 60 12.44 9.40 -6.49
N ARG A 61 13.65 9.77 -6.05
CA ARG A 61 14.45 10.82 -6.69
C ARG A 61 15.49 10.31 -7.68
N ARG A 62 16.08 9.14 -7.42
CA ARG A 62 17.29 8.69 -8.13
C ARG A 62 17.10 7.43 -8.96
N ILE A 63 16.04 6.67 -8.71
CA ILE A 63 15.88 5.36 -9.33
C ILE A 63 14.86 5.46 -10.46
N GLU A 64 15.32 5.18 -11.67
CA GLU A 64 14.52 5.25 -12.89
C GLU A 64 13.95 3.90 -13.35
N SER A 65 14.42 2.78 -12.81
CA SER A 65 13.94 1.45 -13.20
C SER A 65 13.38 0.64 -12.03
N ALA A 66 12.43 -0.24 -12.32
CA ALA A 66 11.88 -1.19 -11.33
C ALA A 66 12.96 -2.15 -10.81
N VAL A 67 13.89 -2.57 -11.68
CA VAL A 67 15.02 -3.43 -11.31
C VAL A 67 15.99 -2.69 -10.39
N GLY A 68 16.29 -1.42 -10.69
CA GLY A 68 17.10 -0.56 -9.81
C GLY A 68 16.45 -0.39 -8.44
N PHE A 69 15.12 -0.33 -8.39
CA PHE A 69 14.39 -0.19 -7.14
C PHE A 69 14.40 -1.49 -6.33
N ALA A 70 14.17 -2.63 -6.99
CA ALA A 70 14.25 -3.95 -6.38
C ALA A 70 15.63 -4.24 -5.78
N THR A 71 16.69 -3.95 -6.53
CA THR A 71 18.08 -4.09 -6.05
C THR A 71 18.38 -3.18 -4.87
N ALA A 72 17.91 -1.93 -4.90
CA ALA A 72 18.05 -1.01 -3.78
C ALA A 72 17.29 -1.49 -2.52
N ALA A 73 16.10 -2.08 -2.69
CA ALA A 73 15.33 -2.67 -1.59
C ALA A 73 16.05 -3.86 -0.94
N LEU A 74 16.63 -4.75 -1.74
CA LEU A 74 17.45 -5.87 -1.24
C LEU A 74 18.70 -5.37 -0.52
N ALA A 75 19.40 -4.38 -1.10
CA ALA A 75 20.57 -3.77 -0.50
C ALA A 75 20.23 -3.10 0.84
N ALA A 76 19.10 -2.38 0.92
CA ALA A 76 18.63 -1.78 2.17
C ALA A 76 18.31 -2.84 3.23
N GLY A 77 17.68 -3.96 2.83
CA GLY A 77 17.46 -5.11 3.69
C GLY A 77 18.77 -5.67 4.25
N ALA A 78 19.78 -5.86 3.38
CA ALA A 78 21.10 -6.32 3.77
C ALA A 78 21.80 -5.35 4.73
N VAL A 79 21.79 -4.04 4.43
CA VAL A 79 22.38 -3.02 5.30
C VAL A 79 21.69 -2.98 6.67
N ASN A 80 20.36 -3.00 6.70
CA ASN A 80 19.60 -3.02 7.95
C ASN A 80 19.93 -4.26 8.78
N GLY A 81 19.97 -5.44 8.14
CA GLY A 81 20.36 -6.68 8.79
C GLY A 81 21.79 -6.66 9.32
N ALA A 82 22.74 -6.07 8.59
CA ALA A 82 24.12 -5.91 9.02
C ALA A 82 24.24 -5.03 10.28
N VAL A 83 23.50 -3.91 10.31
CA VAL A 83 23.45 -3.00 11.47
C VAL A 83 22.88 -3.72 12.69
N LEU A 84 21.79 -4.46 12.52
CA LEU A 84 21.17 -5.23 13.61
C LEU A 84 22.11 -6.34 14.11
N GLY A 85 22.77 -7.05 13.20
CA GLY A 85 23.79 -8.05 13.54
C GLY A 85 24.96 -7.44 14.31
N PHE A 86 25.43 -6.26 13.91
CA PHE A 86 26.47 -5.54 14.62
C PHE A 86 26.06 -5.16 16.05
N ILE A 87 24.86 -4.58 16.22
CA ILE A 87 24.32 -4.22 17.54
C ILE A 87 24.18 -5.46 18.43
N ALA A 88 23.67 -6.56 17.89
CA ALA A 88 23.57 -7.82 18.61
C ALA A 88 24.96 -8.37 19.00
N GLY A 89 25.95 -8.28 18.12
CA GLY A 89 27.33 -8.67 18.39
C GLY A 89 27.98 -7.87 19.53
N LEU A 90 27.72 -6.56 19.58
CA LEU A 90 28.16 -5.71 20.71
C LEU A 90 27.51 -6.13 22.02
N GLY A 91 26.19 -6.38 22.02
CA GLY A 91 25.44 -6.77 23.21
C GLY A 91 25.86 -8.12 23.80
N LEU A 92 26.37 -9.04 22.98
CA LEU A 92 26.82 -10.35 23.43
C LEU A 92 28.25 -10.36 23.99
N GLY A 93 29.05 -9.30 23.82
CA GLY A 93 30.38 -9.18 24.43
C GLY A 93 31.45 -10.17 23.95
N HIS A 94 31.16 -10.98 22.93
CA HIS A 94 32.11 -11.96 22.38
C HIS A 94 32.91 -11.33 21.23
N GLY A 95 34.22 -11.11 21.42
CA GLY A 95 35.06 -10.40 20.43
C GLY A 95 35.05 -10.99 19.01
N GLY A 96 34.88 -12.31 18.86
CA GLY A 96 34.73 -12.95 17.54
C GLY A 96 33.35 -12.78 16.90
N ALA A 97 32.31 -12.55 17.71
CA ALA A 97 30.93 -12.38 17.25
C ALA A 97 30.73 -11.02 16.56
N ILE A 98 31.49 -9.99 16.94
CA ILE A 98 31.36 -8.62 16.40
C ILE A 98 31.57 -8.57 14.89
N PHE A 99 32.43 -9.43 14.32
CA PHE A 99 32.71 -9.45 12.88
C PHE A 99 31.83 -10.43 12.09
N MET A 100 31.40 -11.53 12.70
CA MET A 100 30.58 -12.55 12.02
C MET A 100 29.09 -12.20 12.00
N LEU A 101 28.55 -11.64 13.09
CA LEU A 101 27.12 -11.32 13.18
C LEU A 101 26.65 -10.25 12.17
N PRO A 102 27.43 -9.22 11.79
CA PRO A 102 27.02 -8.30 10.72
C PRO A 102 26.89 -9.00 9.36
N ILE A 103 27.79 -9.94 9.04
CA ILE A 103 27.74 -10.66 7.76
C ILE A 103 26.52 -11.59 7.73
N ALA A 104 26.30 -12.36 8.80
CA ALA A 104 25.12 -13.21 8.94
C ALA A 104 23.83 -12.37 8.94
N GLY A 105 23.84 -11.23 9.65
CA GLY A 105 22.76 -10.26 9.68
C GLY A 105 22.44 -9.69 8.30
N ALA A 106 23.45 -9.39 7.49
CA ALA A 106 23.26 -8.90 6.13
C ALA A 106 22.58 -9.93 5.23
N ALA A 107 23.05 -11.18 5.26
CA ALA A 107 22.44 -12.27 4.51
C ALA A 107 20.99 -12.51 4.94
N PHE A 108 20.74 -12.50 6.25
CA PHE A 108 19.40 -12.63 6.81
C PHE A 108 18.49 -11.47 6.41
N GLY A 109 18.96 -10.22 6.53
CA GLY A 109 18.21 -9.03 6.13
C GLY A 109 17.85 -9.01 4.65
N LEU A 110 18.75 -9.47 3.78
CA LEU A 110 18.47 -9.66 2.35
C LEU A 110 17.36 -10.70 2.14
N PHE A 111 17.46 -11.85 2.80
CA PHE A 111 16.47 -12.92 2.71
C PHE A 111 15.09 -12.45 3.20
N CYS A 112 15.04 -11.72 4.32
CA CYS A 112 13.81 -11.16 4.87
C CYS A 112 13.21 -10.06 3.99
N ALA A 113 14.02 -9.30 3.25
CA ALA A 113 13.52 -8.27 2.34
C ALA A 113 12.93 -8.86 1.05
N MET A 114 13.42 -10.01 0.59
CA MET A 114 13.00 -10.67 -0.66
C MET A 114 11.47 -10.77 -0.85
N PRO A 115 10.66 -11.25 0.12
CA PRO A 115 9.20 -11.34 -0.06
C PRO A 115 8.51 -9.98 -0.22
N PHE A 116 9.13 -8.88 0.24
CA PHE A 116 8.57 -7.53 0.14
C PHE A 116 9.00 -6.81 -1.15
N VAL A 117 9.98 -7.32 -1.89
CA VAL A 117 10.47 -6.68 -3.13
C VAL A 117 9.38 -6.55 -4.21
N PRO A 118 8.58 -7.58 -4.53
CA PRO A 118 7.53 -7.45 -5.55
C PRO A 118 6.52 -6.36 -5.19
N ALA A 119 6.14 -6.31 -3.92
CA ALA A 119 5.21 -5.33 -3.37
C ALA A 119 5.72 -3.89 -3.45
N LEU A 120 6.95 -3.67 -2.95
CA LEU A 120 7.60 -2.37 -3.01
C LEU A 120 7.75 -1.94 -4.47
N THR A 121 8.05 -2.87 -5.38
CA THR A 121 8.19 -2.59 -6.82
C THR A 121 6.85 -2.20 -7.46
N ILE A 122 5.76 -2.89 -7.12
CA ILE A 122 4.40 -2.53 -7.57
C ILE A 122 4.01 -1.16 -7.02
N ALA A 123 4.27 -0.90 -5.73
CA ALA A 123 4.02 0.41 -5.12
C ALA A 123 4.83 1.52 -5.79
N PHE A 124 6.10 1.26 -6.10
CA PHE A 124 6.97 2.17 -6.85
C PHE A 124 6.46 2.45 -8.27
N GLN A 125 5.99 1.41 -8.97
CA GLN A 125 5.37 1.61 -10.29
C GLN A 125 4.05 2.37 -10.19
N ALA A 126 3.28 2.16 -9.11
CA ALA A 126 2.04 2.90 -8.87
C ALA A 126 2.32 4.38 -8.55
N THR A 127 3.35 4.70 -7.76
CA THR A 127 3.69 6.09 -7.44
C THR A 127 4.16 6.87 -8.67
N ARG A 128 4.74 6.21 -9.67
CA ARG A 128 5.08 6.83 -10.96
C ARG A 128 3.89 7.25 -11.81
N ARG A 129 2.71 6.70 -11.53
CA ARG A 129 1.47 7.11 -12.20
C ARG A 129 0.94 8.43 -11.63
N LEU A 130 1.37 8.82 -10.42
CA LEU A 130 0.92 10.05 -9.78
C LEU A 130 1.30 11.27 -10.62
N GLY A 131 0.31 12.13 -10.88
CA GLY A 131 0.48 13.34 -11.68
C GLY A 131 0.28 13.14 -13.19
N ARG A 132 -0.03 11.93 -13.66
CA ARG A 132 -0.43 11.72 -15.07
C ARG A 132 -1.82 12.24 -15.41
N ALA A 133 -2.69 12.32 -14.40
CA ALA A 133 -4.05 12.79 -14.52
C ALA A 133 -4.19 14.19 -13.90
N ARG A 134 -5.18 14.97 -14.37
CA ARG A 134 -5.50 16.28 -13.77
C ARG A 134 -5.78 16.15 -12.28
N ALA A 135 -5.27 17.09 -11.48
CA ALA A 135 -5.37 17.04 -10.03
C ALA A 135 -6.83 17.09 -9.56
N GLY A 136 -7.21 16.18 -8.66
CA GLY A 136 -8.60 16.08 -8.15
C GLY A 136 -9.57 15.35 -9.08
N SER A 137 -9.10 14.87 -10.24
CA SER A 137 -9.89 14.00 -11.10
C SER A 137 -10.11 12.61 -10.49
N LEU A 138 -11.07 11.89 -11.06
CA LEU A 138 -11.38 10.52 -10.65
C LEU A 138 -10.17 9.57 -10.75
N VAL A 139 -9.36 9.71 -11.80
CA VAL A 139 -8.18 8.85 -12.00
C VAL A 139 -7.02 9.27 -11.09
N ASP A 140 -6.82 10.56 -10.83
CA ASP A 140 -5.82 11.02 -9.84
C ASP A 140 -6.11 10.44 -8.45
N GLU A 141 -7.38 10.43 -8.02
CA GLU A 141 -7.77 9.79 -6.76
C GLU A 141 -7.45 8.28 -6.73
N ALA A 142 -7.71 7.57 -7.83
CA ALA A 142 -7.43 6.14 -7.92
C ALA A 142 -5.91 5.86 -7.89
N ASP A 143 -5.12 6.64 -8.62
CA ASP A 143 -3.66 6.54 -8.65
C ASP A 143 -3.06 6.79 -7.27
N ARG A 144 -3.62 7.72 -6.48
CA ARG A 144 -3.21 7.97 -5.08
C ARG A 144 -3.48 6.80 -4.14
N ARG A 145 -4.49 5.97 -4.44
CA ARG A 145 -4.86 4.80 -3.64
C ARG A 145 -4.04 3.56 -3.99
N ALA A 146 -3.62 3.42 -5.25
CA ALA A 146 -2.94 2.23 -5.75
C ALA A 146 -1.72 1.77 -4.93
N PRO A 147 -0.79 2.65 -4.48
CA PRO A 147 0.34 2.25 -3.63
C PRO A 147 -0.11 1.65 -2.29
N TRP A 148 -1.19 2.18 -1.70
CA TRP A 148 -1.74 1.70 -0.44
C TRP A 148 -2.44 0.35 -0.60
N THR A 149 -3.15 0.14 -1.71
CA THR A 149 -3.75 -1.17 -2.04
C THR A 149 -2.66 -2.23 -2.18
N ALA A 150 -1.58 -1.94 -2.91
CA ALA A 150 -0.44 -2.86 -3.05
C ALA A 150 0.21 -3.17 -1.69
N THR A 151 0.35 -2.15 -0.84
CA THR A 151 0.88 -2.29 0.52
C THR A 151 0.02 -3.23 1.36
N ALA A 152 -1.29 -2.98 1.42
CA ALA A 152 -2.21 -3.76 2.24
C ALA A 152 -2.30 -5.23 1.79
N VAL A 153 -2.37 -5.48 0.47
CA VAL A 153 -2.30 -6.82 -0.13
C VAL A 153 -1.03 -7.56 0.31
N THR A 154 0.10 -6.86 0.29
CA THR A 154 1.40 -7.44 0.66
C THR A 154 1.46 -7.82 2.11
N VAL A 155 0.98 -6.94 2.99
CA VAL A 155 0.90 -7.22 4.43
C VAL A 155 0.07 -8.47 4.69
N LEU A 156 -1.06 -8.64 3.99
CA LEU A 156 -1.89 -9.84 4.09
C LEU A 156 -1.13 -11.09 3.63
N VAL A 157 -0.53 -11.08 2.45
CA VAL A 157 0.20 -12.25 1.90
C VAL A 157 1.40 -12.62 2.77
N CYS A 158 2.24 -11.65 3.12
CA CYS A 158 3.44 -11.88 3.93
C CYS A 158 3.06 -12.30 5.35
N GLY A 159 2.06 -11.68 5.96
CA GLY A 159 1.62 -12.05 7.30
C GLY A 159 1.02 -13.45 7.35
N MET A 160 0.22 -13.84 6.36
CA MET A 160 -0.27 -15.23 6.22
C MET A 160 0.89 -16.23 6.02
N ALA A 161 1.86 -15.90 5.17
CA ALA A 161 3.04 -16.75 4.95
C ALA A 161 3.87 -16.93 6.23
N VAL A 162 4.13 -15.83 6.97
CA VAL A 162 4.83 -15.86 8.26
C VAL A 162 4.06 -16.71 9.27
N ALA A 163 2.76 -16.48 9.43
CA ALA A 163 1.94 -17.21 10.39
C ALA A 163 1.78 -18.71 10.05
N SER A 164 1.91 -19.06 8.77
CA SER A 164 1.92 -20.45 8.29
C SER A 164 3.26 -21.14 8.52
N ALA A 165 4.37 -20.45 8.22
CA ALA A 165 5.73 -20.98 8.37
C ALA A 165 6.21 -21.04 9.83
N PHE A 166 5.74 -20.12 10.67
CA PHE A 166 6.15 -19.97 12.06
C PHE A 166 4.91 -19.96 12.97
N PRO A 167 4.41 -21.13 13.42
CA PRO A 167 3.23 -21.21 14.28
C PRO A 167 3.33 -20.36 15.55
N GLN A 168 4.53 -20.19 16.12
CA GLN A 168 4.81 -19.31 17.26
C GLN A 168 4.53 -17.83 16.98
N ALA A 169 4.59 -17.40 15.72
CA ALA A 169 4.28 -16.03 15.35
C ALA A 169 2.78 -15.71 15.36
N ARG A 170 1.89 -16.69 15.62
CA ARG A 170 0.42 -16.54 15.70
C ARG A 170 -0.03 -15.82 16.98
N GLN A 171 0.57 -14.67 17.23
CA GLN A 171 0.28 -13.81 18.36
C GLN A 171 -0.86 -12.84 18.02
N PRO A 172 -1.59 -12.31 19.03
CA PRO A 172 -2.66 -11.34 18.81
C PRO A 172 -2.24 -10.12 17.99
N THR A 173 -0.98 -9.68 18.14
CA THR A 173 -0.39 -8.58 17.37
C THR A 173 -0.39 -8.85 15.86
N LEU A 174 -0.03 -10.06 15.44
CA LEU A 174 -0.03 -10.44 14.02
C LEU A 174 -1.45 -10.41 13.46
N PHE A 175 -2.42 -10.93 14.21
CA PHE A 175 -3.82 -10.90 13.80
C PHE A 175 -4.37 -9.47 13.72
N ALA A 176 -4.02 -8.60 14.68
CA ALA A 176 -4.39 -7.19 14.62
C ALA A 176 -3.84 -6.49 13.37
N ILE A 177 -2.58 -6.77 13.00
CA ILE A 177 -1.98 -6.25 11.76
C ILE A 177 -2.74 -6.76 10.52
N LEU A 178 -3.04 -8.07 10.47
CA LEU A 178 -3.78 -8.68 9.36
C LEU A 178 -5.20 -8.12 9.24
N PHE A 179 -5.94 -7.97 10.34
CA PHE A 179 -7.27 -7.35 10.34
C PHE A 179 -7.22 -5.88 9.92
N GLY A 180 -6.25 -5.12 10.41
CA GLY A 180 -6.04 -3.73 10.00
C GLY A 180 -5.77 -3.60 8.50
N ALA A 181 -4.84 -4.40 7.97
CA ALA A 181 -4.55 -4.44 6.54
C ALA A 181 -5.76 -4.91 5.70
N GLY A 182 -6.53 -5.85 6.23
CA GLY A 182 -7.78 -6.33 5.64
C GLY A 182 -8.83 -5.23 5.54
N ALA A 183 -9.09 -4.52 6.64
CA ALA A 183 -10.02 -3.40 6.67
C ALA A 183 -9.63 -2.29 5.69
N VAL A 184 -8.34 -1.91 5.66
CA VAL A 184 -7.82 -0.94 4.69
C VAL A 184 -8.02 -1.42 3.26
N SER A 185 -7.75 -2.70 2.96
CA SER A 185 -7.96 -3.28 1.63
C SER A 185 -9.42 -3.20 1.20
N VAL A 186 -10.36 -3.50 2.09
CA VAL A 186 -11.81 -3.41 1.84
C VAL A 186 -12.23 -1.96 1.57
N ILE A 187 -11.80 -1.02 2.41
CA ILE A 187 -12.11 0.41 2.24
C ILE A 187 -11.60 0.91 0.88
N LEU A 188 -10.36 0.60 0.52
CA LEU A 188 -9.77 1.01 -0.75
C LEU A 188 -10.49 0.36 -1.94
N ALA A 189 -10.82 -0.94 -1.85
CA ALA A 189 -11.58 -1.63 -2.89
C ALA A 189 -12.98 -1.03 -3.10
N LEU A 190 -13.69 -0.68 -2.02
CA LEU A 190 -15.00 -0.02 -2.09
C LEU A 190 -14.91 1.38 -2.70
N GLN A 191 -13.89 2.16 -2.32
CA GLN A 191 -13.66 3.48 -2.90
C GLN A 191 -13.35 3.39 -4.41
N THR A 192 -12.53 2.42 -4.82
CA THR A 192 -12.22 2.16 -6.23
C THR A 192 -13.45 1.64 -6.99
N ALA A 193 -14.23 0.73 -6.40
CA ALA A 193 -15.48 0.25 -6.98
C ALA A 193 -16.47 1.41 -7.20
N ARG A 194 -16.65 2.29 -6.20
CA ARG A 194 -17.48 3.47 -6.32
C ARG A 194 -17.03 4.39 -7.45
N SER A 195 -15.71 4.61 -7.59
CA SER A 195 -15.16 5.41 -8.70
C SER A 195 -15.43 4.76 -10.06
N TRP A 196 -15.26 3.44 -10.17
CA TRP A 196 -15.52 2.69 -11.39
C TRP A 196 -17.01 2.69 -11.78
N PHE A 197 -17.92 2.49 -10.82
CA PHE A 197 -19.36 2.56 -11.06
C PHE A 197 -19.80 3.96 -11.48
N ARG A 198 -19.22 5.02 -10.88
CA ARG A 198 -19.45 6.41 -11.34
C ARG A 198 -18.99 6.59 -12.79
N ALA A 199 -17.76 6.21 -13.12
CA ALA A 199 -17.24 6.30 -14.49
C ALA A 199 -18.11 5.54 -15.50
N ARG A 200 -18.57 4.34 -15.12
CA ARG A 200 -19.48 3.53 -15.96
C ARG A 200 -20.86 4.18 -16.13
N GLY A 201 -21.44 4.72 -15.05
CA GLY A 201 -22.72 5.41 -15.08
C GLY A 201 -22.68 6.64 -15.98
N TRP A 202 -21.59 7.41 -15.91
CA TRP A 202 -21.37 8.54 -16.80
C TRP A 202 -21.18 8.09 -18.25
N GLN A 203 -20.36 7.06 -18.50
CA GLN A 203 -20.22 6.53 -19.86
C GLN A 203 -21.58 6.13 -20.47
N GLN A 204 -22.47 5.53 -19.68
CA GLN A 204 -23.82 5.17 -20.13
C GLN A 204 -24.72 6.39 -20.35
N ALA A 205 -24.64 7.39 -19.47
CA ALA A 205 -25.40 8.64 -19.62
C ALA A 205 -24.98 9.42 -20.88
N PHE A 206 -23.69 9.40 -21.22
CA PHE A 206 -23.11 10.13 -22.35
C PHE A 206 -23.06 9.31 -23.66
N ALA A 207 -23.42 8.03 -23.66
CA ALA A 207 -23.39 7.17 -24.86
C ALA A 207 -24.31 7.65 -26.00
N GLY A 208 -25.25 8.55 -25.72
CA GLY A 208 -26.11 9.21 -26.70
C GLY A 208 -26.03 10.74 -26.67
N ALA A 209 -25.04 11.32 -25.99
CA ALA A 209 -24.81 12.75 -26.01
C ALA A 209 -24.04 13.12 -27.28
N GLU A 210 -24.44 14.23 -27.91
CA GLU A 210 -23.69 14.79 -29.04
C GLU A 210 -22.36 15.35 -28.53
N VAL A 211 -21.27 15.02 -29.21
CA VAL A 211 -19.96 15.62 -28.95
C VAL A 211 -20.07 17.09 -29.35
N GLY A 212 -19.99 17.99 -28.37
CA GLY A 212 -19.97 19.42 -28.65
C GLY A 212 -18.66 19.76 -29.33
N ASP A 213 -18.72 20.43 -30.48
CA ASP A 213 -17.54 21.07 -31.06
C ASP A 213 -17.06 22.09 -30.01
N GLY A 214 -15.88 21.84 -29.43
CA GLY A 214 -15.30 22.52 -28.25
C GLY A 214 -15.03 24.02 -28.38
N SER A 215 -15.79 24.71 -29.24
CA SER A 215 -16.01 26.14 -29.16
C SER A 215 -16.35 26.51 -27.71
N ALA A 216 -15.62 27.50 -27.18
CA ALA A 216 -15.74 27.98 -25.80
C ALA A 216 -17.14 28.58 -25.57
N ILE A 217 -18.12 27.71 -25.36
CA ILE A 217 -19.45 28.07 -24.94
C ILE A 217 -19.34 28.35 -23.45
N ASP A 218 -19.70 29.57 -23.06
CA ASP A 218 -19.80 29.96 -21.65
C ASP A 218 -20.65 28.95 -20.89
N VAL A 219 -19.98 28.04 -20.17
CA VAL A 219 -20.65 27.02 -19.37
C VAL A 219 -21.37 27.76 -18.25
N PRO A 220 -22.70 27.61 -18.12
CA PRO A 220 -23.42 28.24 -17.04
C PRO A 220 -22.81 27.82 -15.70
N SER A 221 -22.62 28.78 -14.78
CA SER A 221 -21.94 28.64 -13.47
C SER A 221 -22.55 27.60 -12.49
N GLY A 222 -23.41 26.68 -12.94
CA GLY A 222 -24.01 25.62 -12.15
C GLY A 222 -24.03 24.23 -12.80
N ALA A 223 -23.38 24.04 -13.97
CA ALA A 223 -23.29 22.70 -14.58
C ALA A 223 -22.32 21.82 -13.79
N GLU A 224 -22.75 20.60 -13.44
CA GLU A 224 -21.89 19.64 -12.73
C GLU A 224 -20.79 19.18 -13.68
N THR A 225 -19.53 19.51 -13.36
CA THR A 225 -18.37 19.10 -14.17
C THR A 225 -17.76 17.84 -13.58
N PHE A 226 -17.69 16.79 -14.39
CA PHE A 226 -17.08 15.52 -14.02
C PHE A 226 -15.77 15.34 -14.79
N ASP A 227 -14.65 15.48 -14.08
CA ASP A 227 -13.32 15.32 -14.66
C ASP A 227 -12.78 13.90 -14.45
N LEU A 228 -12.60 13.18 -15.54
CA LEU A 228 -11.97 11.86 -15.57
C LEU A 228 -10.45 11.96 -15.45
N GLY A 229 -9.87 13.10 -15.81
CA GLY A 229 -8.47 13.44 -15.61
C GLY A 229 -7.50 12.99 -16.69
N ILE A 230 -7.94 12.17 -17.63
CA ILE A 230 -7.12 11.72 -18.76
C ILE A 230 -7.87 11.99 -20.06
N GLY A 231 -7.16 12.50 -21.06
CA GLY A 231 -7.74 12.90 -22.35
C GLY A 231 -8.21 14.35 -22.35
N GLU A 232 -8.29 14.91 -23.55
CA GLU A 232 -8.73 16.30 -23.80
C GLU A 232 -10.17 16.37 -24.31
N GLU A 233 -10.83 15.22 -24.51
CA GLU A 233 -12.21 15.17 -24.99
C GLU A 233 -13.18 15.81 -24.00
N GLU A 234 -14.18 16.52 -24.53
CA GLU A 234 -15.24 17.12 -23.74
C GLU A 234 -16.60 16.69 -24.30
N HIS A 235 -17.42 16.11 -23.44
CA HIS A 235 -18.76 15.66 -23.78
C HIS A 235 -19.78 16.47 -22.97
N GLU A 236 -20.78 17.05 -23.62
CA GLU A 236 -21.81 17.85 -22.97
C GLU A 236 -23.15 17.11 -22.93
N LEU A 237 -23.71 16.94 -21.73
CA LEU A 237 -25.05 16.38 -21.60
C LEU A 237 -26.05 17.53 -21.70
N ARG A 238 -26.57 17.76 -22.91
CA ARG A 238 -27.64 18.72 -23.15
C ARG A 238 -28.97 18.07 -22.80
N HIS A 239 -29.73 18.70 -21.90
CA HIS A 239 -31.10 18.28 -21.71
C HIS A 239 -31.89 18.69 -22.95
N ARG A 240 -32.50 17.71 -23.65
CA ARG A 240 -33.46 17.96 -24.72
C ARG A 240 -34.67 18.65 -24.09
N GLY A 241 -34.61 19.97 -23.96
CA GLY A 241 -35.71 20.77 -23.42
C GLY A 241 -36.93 20.63 -24.32
N ASP A 242 -38.13 20.61 -23.72
CA ASP A 242 -39.39 20.66 -24.45
C ASP A 242 -39.34 21.80 -25.47
N ALA A 243 -39.56 21.42 -26.73
CA ALA A 243 -39.09 22.08 -27.95
C ALA A 243 -39.60 23.52 -28.21
N TYR A 244 -40.25 24.17 -27.24
CA TYR A 244 -40.94 25.43 -27.51
C TYR A 244 -40.49 26.65 -26.70
N ARG A 245 -39.90 26.56 -25.49
CA ARG A 245 -39.58 27.78 -24.70
C ARG A 245 -38.38 27.76 -23.75
N ALA A 246 -37.73 26.63 -23.50
CA ALA A 246 -36.58 26.57 -22.59
C ALA A 246 -35.27 26.56 -23.38
N GLY A 247 -34.44 27.59 -23.23
CA GLY A 247 -33.08 27.61 -23.77
C GLY A 247 -32.32 26.33 -23.36
N VAL A 248 -31.45 25.83 -24.24
CA VAL A 248 -30.66 24.61 -24.01
C VAL A 248 -29.84 24.79 -22.73
N ARG A 249 -30.18 24.05 -21.67
CA ARG A 249 -29.43 24.05 -20.40
C ARG A 249 -28.49 22.85 -20.38
N THR A 250 -27.19 23.12 -20.32
CA THR A 250 -26.17 22.09 -20.05
C THR A 250 -26.31 21.62 -18.61
N LYS A 251 -26.61 20.34 -18.40
CA LYS A 251 -26.82 19.77 -17.06
C LYS A 251 -25.51 19.28 -16.45
N ALA A 252 -24.69 18.64 -17.26
CA ALA A 252 -23.41 18.08 -16.86
C ALA A 252 -22.40 18.14 -18.00
N ARG A 253 -21.13 18.31 -17.66
CA ARG A 253 -19.99 18.28 -18.58
C ARG A 253 -19.04 17.17 -18.15
N LEU A 254 -18.68 16.28 -19.07
CA LEU A 254 -17.70 15.23 -18.86
C LEU A 254 -16.40 15.65 -19.55
N VAL A 255 -15.30 15.69 -18.81
CA VAL A 255 -13.98 16.06 -19.34
C VAL A 255 -13.05 14.85 -19.25
N GLY A 256 -12.54 14.40 -20.39
CA GLY A 256 -11.62 13.27 -20.55
C GLY A 256 -12.20 12.05 -21.27
N ASP A 257 -11.31 11.11 -21.61
CA ASP A 257 -11.62 9.83 -22.26
C ASP A 257 -12.16 8.82 -21.24
N ALA A 258 -13.46 8.54 -21.35
CA ALA A 258 -14.18 7.60 -20.47
C ALA A 258 -13.74 6.14 -20.65
N LEU A 259 -13.36 5.73 -21.87
CA LEU A 259 -12.93 4.36 -22.14
C LEU A 259 -11.59 4.09 -21.48
N LEU A 260 -10.63 5.00 -21.65
CA LEU A 260 -9.30 4.89 -21.08
C LEU A 260 -9.35 4.97 -19.55
N ALA A 261 -10.11 5.94 -18.99
CA ALA A 261 -10.31 6.04 -17.55
C ALA A 261 -10.90 4.75 -16.96
N ARG A 262 -11.91 4.17 -17.62
CA ARG A 262 -12.51 2.90 -17.18
C ARG A 262 -11.54 1.73 -17.23
N GLN A 263 -10.69 1.64 -18.26
CA GLN A 263 -9.70 0.57 -18.35
C GLN A 263 -8.66 0.66 -17.22
N ILE A 264 -8.24 1.87 -16.87
CA ILE A 264 -7.35 2.11 -15.73
C ILE A 264 -8.03 1.71 -14.43
N LEU A 265 -9.23 2.25 -14.16
CA LEU A 265 -9.98 1.96 -12.94
C LEU A 265 -10.30 0.47 -12.79
N ARG A 266 -10.51 -0.25 -13.90
CA ARG A 266 -10.72 -1.71 -13.87
C ARG A 266 -9.48 -2.45 -13.34
N LYS A 267 -8.27 -2.05 -13.76
CA LYS A 267 -7.03 -2.70 -13.30
C LYS A 267 -6.85 -2.51 -11.79
N ASP A 268 -7.08 -1.29 -11.31
CA ASP A 268 -6.96 -0.97 -9.87
C ASP A 268 -8.07 -1.65 -9.05
N LEU A 269 -9.28 -1.76 -9.62
CA LEU A 269 -10.38 -2.51 -9.02
C LEU A 269 -10.05 -4.00 -8.89
N MET A 270 -9.46 -4.63 -9.91
CA MET A 270 -9.06 -6.03 -9.83
C MET A 270 -8.02 -6.25 -8.72
N LEU A 271 -7.07 -5.34 -8.55
CA LEU A 271 -6.12 -5.40 -7.43
C LEU A 271 -6.83 -5.27 -6.07
N GLY A 272 -7.80 -4.36 -5.96
CA GLY A 272 -8.63 -4.23 -4.76
C GLY A 272 -9.44 -5.48 -4.45
N VAL A 273 -10.06 -6.10 -5.46
CA VAL A 273 -10.81 -7.36 -5.33
C VAL A 273 -9.89 -8.49 -4.84
N ILE A 274 -8.68 -8.60 -5.40
CA ILE A 274 -7.68 -9.58 -4.92
C ILE A 274 -7.36 -9.34 -3.44
N GLY A 275 -7.17 -8.08 -3.02
CA GLY A 275 -6.95 -7.74 -1.61
C GLY A 275 -8.11 -8.13 -0.69
N VAL A 276 -9.35 -7.92 -1.13
CA VAL A 276 -10.54 -8.35 -0.38
C VAL A 276 -10.61 -9.87 -0.27
N LEU A 277 -10.36 -10.60 -1.37
CA LEU A 277 -10.33 -12.06 -1.35
C LEU A 277 -9.27 -12.59 -0.40
N LEU A 278 -8.06 -12.01 -0.42
CA LEU A 278 -6.99 -12.35 0.51
C LEU A 278 -7.37 -12.04 1.96
N CYS A 279 -8.07 -10.93 2.22
CA CYS A 279 -8.59 -10.62 3.54
C CYS A 279 -9.59 -11.68 4.02
N VAL A 280 -10.53 -12.11 3.17
CA VAL A 280 -11.48 -13.17 3.50
C VAL A 280 -10.76 -14.49 3.78
N LEU A 281 -9.79 -14.85 2.95
CA LEU A 281 -8.96 -16.04 3.15
C LEU A 281 -8.15 -15.97 4.46
N ALA A 282 -7.56 -14.81 4.77
CA ALA A 282 -6.86 -14.58 6.02
C ALA A 282 -7.79 -14.76 7.22
N THR A 283 -9.00 -14.19 7.18
CA THR A 283 -9.99 -14.34 8.26
C THR A 283 -10.42 -15.79 8.44
N ILE A 284 -10.75 -16.50 7.36
CA ILE A 284 -11.11 -17.93 7.41
C ILE A 284 -9.95 -18.75 8.00
N TRP A 285 -8.73 -18.43 7.58
CA TRP A 285 -7.53 -19.10 8.05
C TRP A 285 -7.32 -18.87 9.54
N ILE A 286 -7.36 -17.62 10.02
CA ILE A 286 -7.22 -17.24 11.43
C ILE A 286 -8.25 -17.98 12.30
N VAL A 287 -9.52 -18.00 11.89
CA VAL A 287 -10.60 -18.66 12.63
C VAL A 287 -10.41 -20.17 12.72
N ARG A 288 -9.78 -20.80 11.72
CA ARG A 288 -9.54 -22.24 11.67
C ARG A 288 -8.23 -22.67 12.35
N THR A 289 -7.25 -21.78 12.46
CA THR A 289 -6.00 -22.09 13.14
C THR A 289 -6.18 -21.95 14.64
N PRO A 290 -6.01 -23.03 15.43
CA PRO A 290 -5.95 -22.89 16.88
C PRO A 290 -4.82 -21.93 17.24
N LEU A 291 -5.10 -21.04 18.21
CA LEU A 291 -4.08 -20.23 18.84
C LEU A 291 -3.00 -21.15 19.41
N ALA A 292 -1.74 -20.71 19.34
CA ALA A 292 -0.69 -21.40 20.06
C ALA A 292 -1.11 -21.48 21.54
N PRO A 293 -1.02 -22.65 22.20
CA PRO A 293 -1.29 -22.75 23.62
C PRO A 293 -0.40 -21.73 24.34
N ASP A 294 -0.99 -20.98 25.27
CA ASP A 294 -0.26 -19.96 26.02
C ASP A 294 0.95 -20.63 26.69
N PRO A 295 2.20 -20.32 26.29
CA PRO A 295 3.38 -20.95 26.88
C PRO A 295 3.52 -20.62 28.38
N TYR A 296 2.73 -19.65 28.88
CA TYR A 296 2.70 -19.26 30.28
C TYR A 296 1.50 -19.83 31.06
N GLY A 297 0.53 -20.46 30.39
CA GLY A 297 -0.71 -20.94 31.00
C GLY A 297 -0.52 -22.08 32.01
N ASP A 298 0.47 -22.96 31.78
CA ASP A 298 0.72 -24.10 32.66
C ASP A 298 1.72 -23.79 33.78
N ALA A 299 2.54 -22.74 33.67
CA ALA A 299 3.51 -22.35 34.69
C ALA A 299 2.92 -21.49 35.82
N ALA A 300 1.75 -20.89 35.61
CA ALA A 300 1.02 -20.14 36.64
C ALA A 300 0.17 -21.04 37.56
N GLY A 301 0.05 -22.34 37.24
CA GLY A 301 -0.56 -23.34 38.12
C GLY A 301 0.45 -23.84 39.16
N ASN A 302 0.34 -23.36 40.39
CA ASN A 302 1.02 -23.86 41.60
C ASN A 302 2.49 -23.45 41.82
N VAL A 303 2.82 -22.17 41.71
CA VAL A 303 3.89 -21.63 42.59
C VAL A 303 3.18 -21.10 43.84
N PRO A 304 3.20 -21.79 44.98
CA PRO A 304 2.67 -21.24 46.22
C PRO A 304 3.43 -19.95 46.54
N TRP A 305 2.68 -18.89 46.79
CA TRP A 305 3.21 -17.63 47.31
C TRP A 305 3.46 -17.82 48.81
N ASP A 306 4.51 -18.56 49.16
CA ASP A 306 5.04 -18.61 50.53
C ASP A 306 6.08 -17.50 50.74
#